data_AF-A0AB72Z757-F1
#
_entry.id   AF-A0AB72Z757-F1
#
_cell.length_a   1.000
_cell.length_b   1.000
_cell.length_c   1.000
_cell.angle_alpha   90.00
_cell.angle_beta   90.00
_cell.angle_gamma   90.00
#
_symmetry.space_group_name_H-M   'P 1'
#
loop_
_entity.id
_entity.type
_entity.pdbx_description
1 polymer ?
#
loop_
_entity_poly.entity_id
_entity_poly.type
_entity_poly.pdbx_seq_one_letter_code
_entity_poly.pdbx_strand_id
1 'polypeptide(L)'
;MVGATIVRDKRIIAGGYNGSIAGGDHCAEHGCYVVDGHCIRTIHAEMNAILQCAKFGASTDKAELYVTHFPCLACTKSIIQAGIKKVYFAKDYKNHPYALELFNIAGVELQKVEFDESVLQVNNWNAEKMHTLVKEAAVEVNIDPEKAEQLYQNISNKLN
;
A
#
# COMPACT_ATOMS: atom_id res chain seq x y z
N MET A 1 -4.70 1.21 3.40
CA MET A 1 -5.01 0.02 2.58
C MET A 1 -3.69 -0.61 2.16
N VAL A 2 -3.63 -1.94 2.05
CA VAL A 2 -2.46 -2.69 1.59
C VAL A 2 -2.81 -3.31 0.25
N GLY A 3 -1.95 -3.12 -0.75
CA GLY A 3 -2.00 -3.82 -2.04
C GLY A 3 -0.74 -4.65 -2.28
N ALA A 4 -0.90 -5.74 -3.03
CA ALA A 4 0.18 -6.63 -3.46
C ALA A 4 -0.05 -7.13 -4.89
N THR A 5 1.03 -7.33 -5.63
CA THR A 5 1.03 -7.81 -7.02
C THR A 5 2.14 -8.84 -7.20
N ILE A 6 1.81 -9.98 -7.81
CA ILE A 6 2.80 -11.02 -8.18
C ILE A 6 3.15 -10.85 -9.65
N VAL A 7 4.45 -10.79 -9.92
CA VAL A 7 5.03 -10.62 -11.24
C VAL A 7 5.91 -11.81 -11.57
N ARG A 8 5.78 -12.35 -12.79
CA ARG A 8 6.71 -13.34 -13.34
C ARG A 8 6.99 -13.02 -14.79
N ASP A 9 8.25 -13.13 -15.21
CA ASP A 9 8.67 -12.82 -16.58
C ASP A 9 8.21 -11.42 -17.04
N LYS A 10 8.32 -10.44 -16.12
CA LYS A 10 7.89 -9.05 -16.30
C LYS A 10 6.40 -8.88 -16.61
N ARG A 11 5.57 -9.86 -16.26
CA ARG A 11 4.12 -9.83 -16.43
C ARG A 11 3.44 -9.97 -15.08
N ILE A 12 2.41 -9.17 -14.85
CA ILE A 12 1.54 -9.31 -13.69
C ILE A 12 0.72 -10.59 -13.88
N ILE A 13 0.77 -11.49 -12.90
CA ILE A 13 0.03 -12.76 -12.93
C ILE A 13 -1.05 -12.84 -11.86
N ALA A 14 -0.94 -12.04 -10.79
CA ALA A 14 -1.94 -11.92 -9.75
C ALA A 14 -1.82 -10.59 -9.00
N GLY A 15 -2.89 -10.22 -8.32
CA GLY A 15 -2.96 -9.08 -7.41
C GLY A 15 -3.89 -9.35 -6.25
N GLY A 16 -3.73 -8.58 -5.19
CA GLY A 16 -4.55 -8.67 -4.00
C GLY A 16 -4.52 -7.36 -3.21
N TYR A 17 -5.59 -7.11 -2.48
CA TYR A 17 -5.64 -6.08 -1.44
C TYR A 17 -6.15 -6.72 -0.14
N ASN A 18 -5.92 -6.06 0.99
CA ASN A 18 -6.41 -6.57 2.27
C ASN A 18 -7.95 -6.40 2.36
N GLY A 19 -8.68 -7.50 2.48
CA GLY A 19 -10.14 -7.49 2.41
C GLY A 19 -10.77 -8.73 3.05
N SER A 20 -12.06 -8.67 3.34
CA SER A 20 -12.81 -9.83 3.85
C SER A 20 -12.86 -10.96 2.81
N ILE A 21 -13.28 -12.14 3.23
CA ILE A 21 -13.61 -13.23 2.29
C ILE A 21 -14.67 -12.75 1.29
N ALA A 22 -14.69 -13.36 0.10
CA ALA A 22 -15.74 -13.08 -0.87
C ALA A 22 -17.12 -13.41 -0.28
N GLY A 23 -18.03 -12.43 -0.30
CA GLY A 23 -19.38 -12.56 0.26
C GLY A 23 -19.48 -12.38 1.78
N GLY A 24 -18.39 -12.04 2.47
CA GLY A 24 -18.42 -11.72 3.91
C GLY A 24 -18.44 -10.22 4.18
N ASP A 25 -18.72 -9.85 5.44
CA ASP A 25 -18.78 -8.44 5.85
C ASP A 25 -17.43 -7.74 5.71
N HIS A 26 -17.45 -6.50 5.25
CA HIS A 26 -16.24 -5.66 5.14
C HIS A 26 -16.00 -4.83 6.41
N CYS A 27 -14.72 -4.56 6.71
CA CYS A 27 -14.35 -3.67 7.82
C CYS A 27 -14.93 -2.26 7.70
N ALA A 28 -15.14 -1.78 6.47
CA ALA A 28 -15.73 -0.47 6.22
C ALA A 28 -17.18 -0.37 6.69
N GLU A 29 -17.90 -1.49 6.70
CA GLU A 29 -19.32 -1.54 7.05
C GLU A 29 -19.53 -1.94 8.51
N HIS A 30 -18.76 -2.93 8.99
CA HIS A 30 -18.98 -3.59 10.28
C HIS A 30 -17.81 -3.44 11.26
N GLY A 31 -16.84 -2.58 10.94
CA GLY A 31 -15.63 -2.38 11.72
C GLY A 31 -14.64 -3.56 11.64
N CYS A 32 -13.45 -3.32 12.18
CA CYS A 32 -12.43 -4.35 12.31
C CYS A 32 -12.85 -5.41 13.34
N TYR A 33 -12.71 -6.69 13.01
CA TYR A 33 -12.79 -7.77 13.99
C TYR A 33 -11.40 -7.97 14.59
N VAL A 34 -11.17 -7.42 15.78
CA VAL A 34 -9.82 -7.37 16.37
C VAL A 34 -9.65 -8.43 17.45
N VAL A 35 -8.59 -9.23 17.33
CA VAL A 35 -8.12 -10.18 18.33
C VAL A 35 -6.63 -9.90 18.56
N ASP A 36 -6.21 -9.77 19.82
CA ASP A 36 -4.82 -9.47 20.21
C ASP A 36 -4.21 -8.25 19.50
N GLY A 37 -5.02 -7.21 19.26
CA GLY A 37 -4.58 -5.99 18.57
C GLY A 37 -4.40 -6.13 17.06
N HIS A 38 -4.83 -7.25 16.46
CA HIS A 38 -4.78 -7.51 15.03
C HIS A 38 -6.18 -7.71 14.44
N CYS A 39 -6.47 -7.08 13.31
CA CYS A 39 -7.71 -7.35 12.58
C CYS A 39 -7.61 -8.72 11.90
N ILE A 40 -8.46 -9.66 12.30
CA ILE A 40 -8.49 -11.02 11.75
C ILE A 40 -9.59 -11.22 10.71
N ARG A 41 -10.41 -10.18 10.45
CA ARG A 41 -11.47 -10.24 9.43
C ARG A 41 -10.91 -10.33 8.01
N THR A 42 -9.77 -9.68 7.78
CA THR A 42 -9.23 -9.51 6.44
C THR A 42 -8.21 -10.58 6.10
N ILE A 43 -8.33 -11.14 4.91
CA ILE A 43 -7.21 -11.78 4.21
C ILE A 43 -6.25 -10.67 3.78
N HIS A 44 -4.96 -10.86 4.03
CA HIS A 44 -3.91 -9.91 3.68
C HIS A 44 -3.70 -9.84 2.16
N ALA A 45 -3.16 -8.72 1.67
CA ALA A 45 -3.00 -8.46 0.25
C ALA A 45 -2.12 -9.51 -0.45
N GLU A 46 -0.99 -9.84 0.16
CA GLU A 46 -0.02 -10.84 -0.28
C GLU A 46 -0.69 -12.21 -0.40
N MET A 47 -1.52 -12.52 0.59
CA MET A 47 -2.21 -13.80 0.66
C MET A 47 -3.33 -13.89 -0.37
N ASN A 48 -4.08 -12.81 -0.59
CA ASN A 48 -5.06 -12.73 -1.67
C ASN A 48 -4.40 -12.89 -3.06
N ALA A 49 -3.22 -12.32 -3.28
CA ALA A 49 -2.49 -12.52 -4.54
C ALA A 49 -2.06 -13.98 -4.74
N ILE A 50 -1.51 -14.64 -3.71
CA ILE A 50 -1.15 -16.07 -3.77
C ILE A 50 -2.40 -16.95 -3.95
N LEU A 51 -3.50 -16.65 -3.25
CA LEU A 51 -4.76 -17.37 -3.38
C LEU A 51 -5.37 -17.23 -4.78
N GLN A 52 -5.21 -16.07 -5.43
CA GLN A 52 -5.62 -15.88 -6.81
C GLN A 52 -4.85 -16.81 -7.75
N CYS A 53 -3.52 -16.90 -7.59
CA CYS A 53 -2.68 -17.85 -8.31
C CYS A 53 -3.14 -19.30 -8.10
N ALA A 54 -3.40 -19.70 -6.85
CA ALA A 54 -3.88 -21.04 -6.52
C ALA A 54 -5.25 -21.33 -7.14
N LYS A 55 -6.17 -20.37 -7.10
CA LYS A 55 -7.54 -20.49 -7.64
C LYS A 55 -7.56 -20.66 -9.16
N PHE A 56 -6.69 -19.94 -9.87
CA PHE A 56 -6.67 -19.92 -11.33
C PHE A 56 -5.57 -20.77 -11.97
N GLY A 57 -4.80 -21.52 -11.17
CA GLY A 57 -3.78 -22.43 -11.68
C GLY A 57 -2.54 -21.73 -12.24
N ALA A 58 -2.18 -20.56 -11.72
CA ALA A 58 -0.94 -19.87 -12.07
C ALA A 58 0.14 -20.18 -11.03
N SER A 59 1.27 -20.77 -11.44
CA SER A 59 2.38 -21.01 -10.52
C SER A 59 2.98 -19.69 -10.02
N THR A 60 3.31 -19.63 -8.72
CA THR A 60 4.06 -18.55 -8.08
C THR A 60 5.56 -18.84 -8.00
N ASP A 61 6.00 -20.03 -8.42
CA ASP A 61 7.41 -20.42 -8.35
C ASP A 61 8.27 -19.47 -9.18
N LYS A 62 9.38 -19.02 -8.59
CA LYS A 62 10.35 -18.07 -9.16
C LYS A 62 9.76 -16.69 -9.48
N ALA A 63 8.57 -16.37 -8.97
CA ALA A 63 7.97 -15.06 -9.15
C ALA A 63 8.58 -14.01 -8.19
N GLU A 64 8.20 -12.77 -8.42
CA GLU A 64 8.51 -11.59 -7.61
C GLU A 64 7.20 -11.02 -7.04
N LEU A 65 7.25 -10.47 -5.84
CA LEU A 65 6.11 -9.82 -5.19
C LEU A 65 6.41 -8.34 -4.99
N TYR A 66 5.47 -7.48 -5.38
CA TYR A 66 5.46 -6.06 -5.04
C TYR A 66 4.36 -5.82 -4.03
N VAL A 67 4.66 -5.21 -2.88
CA VAL A 67 3.69 -4.97 -1.81
C VAL A 67 3.85 -3.58 -1.23
N THR A 68 2.73 -2.92 -0.92
CA THR A 68 2.77 -1.55 -0.36
C THR A 68 3.37 -1.46 1.04
N HIS A 69 3.28 -2.53 1.85
CA HIS A 69 3.74 -2.57 3.24
C HIS A 69 4.56 -3.84 3.48
N PHE A 70 5.53 -3.79 4.39
CA PHE A 70 6.32 -4.95 4.77
C PHE A 70 5.40 -6.11 5.23
N PRO A 71 5.59 -7.34 4.72
CA PRO A 71 4.71 -8.46 4.99
C PRO A 71 4.75 -8.91 6.46
N CYS A 72 3.60 -9.26 7.02
CA CYS A 72 3.55 -9.84 8.36
C CYS A 72 4.20 -11.24 8.37
N LEU A 73 4.54 -11.76 9.56
CA LEU A 73 5.23 -13.05 9.69
C LEU A 73 4.50 -14.22 8.99
N ALA A 74 3.17 -14.26 9.04
CA ALA A 74 2.38 -15.28 8.36
C ALA A 74 2.46 -15.15 6.82
N CYS A 75 2.41 -13.92 6.31
CA CYS A 75 2.58 -13.64 4.88
C CYS A 75 4.01 -13.97 4.44
N THR A 76 5.04 -13.59 5.20
CA THR A 76 6.44 -13.96 4.94
C THR A 76 6.63 -15.45 4.75
N LYS A 77 6.15 -16.28 5.68
CA LYS A 77 6.23 -17.74 5.57
C LYS A 77 5.53 -18.25 4.30
N SER A 78 4.36 -17.70 4.00
CA SER A 78 3.57 -18.09 2.83
C SER A 78 4.25 -17.69 1.52
N ILE A 79 4.82 -16.49 1.44
CA ILE A 79 5.58 -15.98 0.29
C ILE A 79 6.77 -16.89 -0.01
N ILE A 80 7.56 -17.22 1.03
CA ILE A 80 8.70 -18.13 0.92
C ILE A 80 8.25 -19.51 0.42
N GLN A 81 7.23 -20.08 1.05
CA GLN A 81 6.75 -21.42 0.71
C GLN A 81 6.08 -21.49 -0.67
N ALA A 82 5.54 -20.38 -1.16
CA ALA A 82 4.98 -20.23 -2.51
C ALA A 82 6.05 -20.17 -3.60
N GLY A 83 7.35 -20.14 -3.25
CA GLY A 83 8.46 -20.15 -4.21
C GLY A 83 8.80 -18.77 -4.79
N ILE A 84 8.26 -17.68 -4.23
CA ILE A 84 8.60 -16.30 -4.59
C ILE A 84 10.05 -16.03 -4.19
N LYS A 85 10.83 -15.38 -5.07
CA LYS A 85 12.28 -15.18 -4.90
C LYS A 85 12.69 -13.75 -4.59
N LYS A 86 11.79 -12.79 -4.79
CA LYS A 86 12.04 -11.38 -4.49
C LYS A 86 10.80 -10.69 -4.00
N VAL A 87 10.95 -9.82 -3.00
CA VAL A 87 9.89 -8.98 -2.46
C VAL A 87 10.34 -7.53 -2.48
N TYR A 88 9.58 -6.71 -3.18
CA TYR A 88 9.69 -5.26 -3.18
C TYR A 88 8.63 -4.68 -2.25
N PHE A 89 9.02 -3.83 -1.30
CA PHE A 89 8.07 -3.19 -0.39
C PHE A 89 8.27 -1.68 -0.26
N ALA A 90 7.18 -0.92 -0.13
CA ALA A 90 7.25 0.54 -0.06
C ALA A 90 7.39 1.08 1.37
N LYS A 91 6.56 0.60 2.29
CA LYS A 91 6.50 1.10 3.67
C LYS A 91 6.89 0.04 4.67
N ASP A 92 7.61 0.45 5.71
CA ASP A 92 7.73 -0.35 6.91
C ASP A 92 6.37 -0.44 7.61
N TYR A 93 6.15 -1.53 8.33
CA TYR A 93 4.92 -1.73 9.08
C TYR A 93 5.24 -2.07 10.54
N LYS A 94 5.33 -3.37 10.84
CA LYS A 94 5.78 -3.92 12.11
C LYS A 94 6.75 -5.04 11.78
N ASN A 95 7.87 -4.67 11.16
CA ASN A 95 8.80 -5.62 10.57
C ASN A 95 9.33 -6.56 11.66
N HIS A 96 8.80 -7.78 11.70
CA HIS A 96 9.13 -8.73 12.73
C HIS A 96 10.58 -9.23 12.49
N PRO A 97 11.49 -9.20 13.48
CA PRO A 97 12.89 -9.62 13.28
C PRO A 97 13.01 -11.02 12.68
N TYR A 98 12.21 -11.97 13.17
CA TYR A 98 12.14 -13.32 12.61
C TYR A 98 11.69 -13.39 11.14
N ALA A 99 10.89 -12.44 10.65
CA ALA A 99 10.52 -12.40 9.23
C ALA A 99 11.74 -12.07 8.35
N LEU A 100 12.58 -11.13 8.78
CA LEU A 100 13.84 -10.80 8.10
C LEU A 100 14.80 -12.00 8.09
N GLU A 101 14.91 -12.69 9.22
CA GLU A 101 15.71 -13.91 9.35
C GLU A 101 15.23 -15.00 8.38
N LEU A 102 13.92 -15.24 8.30
CA LEU A 102 13.33 -16.23 7.40
C LEU A 102 13.59 -15.90 5.92
N PHE A 103 13.45 -14.64 5.51
CA PHE A 103 13.76 -14.24 4.14
C PHE A 103 15.24 -14.48 3.81
N ASN A 104 16.15 -14.18 4.74
CA ASN A 104 17.58 -14.44 4.59
C ASN A 104 17.88 -15.95 4.49
N ILE A 105 17.33 -16.78 5.38
CA ILE A 105 17.50 -18.25 5.35
C ILE A 105 16.99 -18.83 4.03
N ALA A 106 15.85 -18.34 3.54
CA ALA A 106 15.23 -18.83 2.32
C ALA A 106 15.91 -18.31 1.02
N GLY A 107 16.85 -17.38 1.12
CA GLY A 107 17.47 -16.73 -0.04
C GLY A 107 16.48 -15.92 -0.86
N VAL A 108 15.48 -15.31 -0.22
CA VAL A 108 14.50 -14.42 -0.86
C VAL A 108 14.98 -12.98 -0.70
N GLU A 109 15.20 -12.29 -1.81
CA GLU A 109 15.71 -10.92 -1.80
C GLU A 109 14.62 -9.95 -1.33
N LEU A 110 14.98 -9.07 -0.39
CA LEU A 110 14.12 -7.97 0.06
C LEU A 110 14.67 -6.65 -0.46
N GLN A 111 13.81 -5.86 -1.09
CA GLN A 111 14.18 -4.53 -1.56
C GLN A 111 13.11 -3.52 -1.14
N LYS A 112 13.49 -2.55 -0.32
CA LYS A 112 12.65 -1.38 -0.09
C LYS A 112 12.70 -0.48 -1.31
N VAL A 113 11.54 -0.05 -1.79
CA VAL A 113 11.42 0.86 -2.93
C VAL A 113 10.76 2.14 -2.47
N GLU A 114 11.26 3.27 -2.95
CA GLU A 114 10.57 4.53 -2.77
C GLU A 114 9.24 4.48 -3.52
N PHE A 115 8.18 4.87 -2.83
CA PHE A 115 6.86 4.97 -3.40
C PHE A 115 6.41 6.41 -3.22
N ASP A 116 6.44 7.14 -4.33
CA ASP A 116 5.85 8.46 -4.37
C ASP A 116 4.32 8.31 -4.30
N GLU A 117 3.70 8.80 -3.23
CA GLU A 117 2.24 8.75 -3.14
C GLU A 117 1.57 9.77 -4.06
N SER A 118 2.31 10.78 -4.54
CA SER A 118 1.79 11.80 -5.43
C SER A 118 1.29 11.22 -6.75
N VAL A 119 1.90 10.14 -7.25
CA VAL A 119 1.44 9.44 -8.46
C VAL A 119 0.10 8.72 -8.29
N LEU A 120 -0.35 8.44 -7.07
CA LEU A 120 -1.71 7.93 -6.82
C LEU A 120 -2.75 9.05 -6.76
N GLN A 121 -2.33 10.29 -6.52
CA GLN A 121 -3.21 11.44 -6.38
C GLN A 121 -3.60 12.05 -7.73
N VAL A 122 -3.88 11.22 -8.73
CA VAL A 122 -4.22 11.67 -10.09
C VAL A 122 -5.43 12.63 -10.09
N ASN A 123 -6.28 12.63 -9.05
CA ASN A 123 -7.40 13.57 -8.89
C ASN A 123 -7.58 14.16 -7.48
N ASN A 124 -6.59 14.08 -6.57
CA ASN A 124 -6.74 14.58 -5.18
C ASN A 124 -6.16 15.99 -4.97
N TRP A 125 -6.36 16.87 -5.95
CA TRP A 125 -6.28 18.30 -5.68
C TRP A 125 -7.53 18.68 -4.87
N ASN A 126 -7.39 18.76 -3.54
CA ASN A 126 -8.45 19.25 -2.66
C ASN A 126 -8.12 20.66 -2.16
N ALA A 127 -9.15 21.41 -1.79
CA ALA A 127 -9.04 22.81 -1.38
C ALA A 127 -8.05 23.02 -0.22
N GLU A 128 -7.93 22.05 0.69
CA GLU A 128 -6.98 22.10 1.80
C GLU A 128 -5.52 22.05 1.35
N LYS A 129 -5.15 21.11 0.47
CA LYS A 129 -3.78 21.01 -0.04
C LYS A 129 -3.38 22.24 -0.86
N MET A 130 -4.34 22.79 -1.58
CA MET A 130 -4.25 24.08 -2.27
C MET A 130 -3.98 25.24 -1.31
N HIS A 131 -4.76 25.32 -0.23
CA HIS A 131 -4.65 26.36 0.79
C HIS A 131 -3.26 26.37 1.42
N THR A 132 -2.76 25.19 1.79
CA THR A 132 -1.43 25.02 2.36
C THR A 132 -0.35 25.49 1.40
N LEU A 133 -0.37 25.05 0.14
CA LEU A 133 0.63 25.44 -0.86
C LEU A 133 0.61 26.94 -1.19
N VAL A 134 -0.58 27.56 -1.26
CA VAL A 134 -0.71 29.01 -1.46
C VAL A 134 -0.13 29.79 -0.29
N LYS A 135 -0.32 29.31 0.95
CA LYS A 135 0.26 29.92 2.15
C LYS A 135 1.77 29.79 2.20
N GLU A 136 2.30 28.61 1.93
CA GLU A 136 3.75 28.35 1.89
C GLU A 136 4.43 29.22 0.82
N ALA A 137 3.91 29.23 -0.40
CA ALA A 137 4.43 30.06 -1.48
C ALA A 137 4.34 31.56 -1.15
N ALA A 138 3.26 32.02 -0.50
CA ALA A 138 3.10 33.41 -0.09
C ALA A 138 4.18 33.86 0.91
N VAL A 139 4.59 32.99 1.84
CA VAL A 139 5.70 33.27 2.76
C VAL A 139 7.02 33.42 2.00
N GLU A 140 7.28 32.53 1.02
CA GLU A 140 8.52 32.57 0.22
C GLU A 140 8.69 33.86 -0.59
N VAL A 141 7.57 34.41 -1.10
CA VAL A 141 7.58 35.67 -1.85
C VAL A 141 7.23 36.90 -1.01
N ASN A 142 7.17 36.74 0.32
CA ASN A 142 6.93 37.80 1.30
C ASN A 142 5.59 38.55 1.08
N ILE A 143 4.55 37.82 0.69
CA ILE A 143 3.17 38.31 0.57
C ILE A 143 2.54 38.35 1.96
N ASP A 144 1.81 39.43 2.22
CA ASP A 144 1.01 39.62 3.43
C ASP A 144 0.00 38.47 3.64
N PRO A 145 -0.05 37.84 4.83
CA PRO A 145 -0.92 36.70 5.11
C PRO A 145 -2.41 36.92 4.81
N GLU A 146 -2.93 38.14 5.02
CA GLU A 146 -4.33 38.46 4.70
C GLU A 146 -4.58 38.45 3.18
N LYS A 147 -3.63 38.95 2.39
CA LYS A 147 -3.71 38.91 0.92
C LYS A 147 -3.58 37.49 0.37
N ALA A 148 -2.76 36.65 1.00
CA ALA A 148 -2.65 35.24 0.64
C ALA A 148 -3.96 34.49 0.88
N GLU A 149 -4.64 34.77 1.99
CA GLU A 149 -5.96 34.21 2.29
C GLU A 149 -7.02 34.69 1.28
N GLN A 150 -7.04 35.99 0.95
CA GLN A 150 -7.93 36.52 -0.10
C GLN A 150 -7.69 35.87 -1.47
N LEU A 151 -6.43 35.65 -1.85
CA LEU A 151 -6.09 34.97 -3.10
C LEU A 151 -6.63 33.54 -3.11
N TYR A 152 -6.46 32.80 -2.02
CA TYR A 152 -7.02 31.45 -1.89
C TYR A 152 -8.55 31.44 -2.02
N GLN A 153 -9.26 32.34 -1.34
CA GLN A 153 -10.72 32.42 -1.44
C GLN A 153 -11.17 32.74 -2.87
N ASN A 154 -10.46 33.64 -3.56
CA ASN A 154 -10.74 33.98 -4.95
C ASN A 154 -10.52 32.82 -5.93
N ILE A 155 -9.46 32.02 -5.73
CA ILE A 155 -9.20 30.84 -6.56
C ILE A 155 -10.25 29.76 -6.26
N SER A 156 -10.54 29.49 -4.99
CA SER A 156 -11.50 28.47 -4.57
C SER A 156 -12.92 28.76 -5.08
N ASN A 157 -13.35 30.03 -5.05
CA ASN A 157 -14.65 30.44 -5.58
C ASN A 157 -14.77 30.31 -7.11
N LYS A 158 -13.65 30.24 -7.85
CA LYS A 158 -13.65 30.05 -9.32
C LYS A 158 -13.59 28.58 -9.74
N LEU A 159 -13.22 27.69 -8.84
CA LEU A 159 -13.12 26.25 -9.08
C LEU A 159 -14.42 25.49 -8.75
N ASN A 160 -15.32 26.13 -7.98
CA ASN A 160 -16.71 25.70 -7.76
C ASN A 160 -17.65 26.34 -8.79
#